data_AF-A0A4Q7R2D8-F1
#
_entry.id   AF-A0A4Q7R2D8-F1
#
_cell.length_a   1.000
_cell.length_b   1.000
_cell.length_c   1.000
_cell.angle_alpha   90.00
_cell.angle_beta   90.00
_cell.angle_gamma   90.00
#
_symmetry.space_group_name_H-M   'P 1'
#
loop_
_entity.id
_entity.type
_entity.pdbx_description
1 polymer ?
#
loop_
_entity_poly.entity_id
_entity_poly.type
_entity_poly.pdbx_seq_one_letter_code
_entity_poly.pdbx_strand_id
1 'polypeptide(L)'
;MRQASELVEGYRTGELSPVEATQEALDAIERYDEQVNAFVLVDAEGALAAAKESEARWHSGTPLGPGDGVPTSIKDALWTKGWPTMRGSTMIDPAGPWDEDAPSVARLRETGAVFLGKTTTPEYSWKGVTDSHTYGATGNPWDPSKTSGGSSGGSATAVGLGMGVWSLGTDGGGSVRIPAAFTGTVALKPTYGLIPLFPPSAFGTLSHAGPMTRTVRDAAALLDVVTGFDARDWSAMPTPGRSFLDGLDDGVAGLRIGFSVDLGFVDNHPEVEALVRTAVGVLESLGAEVTEVDPGFADPIDAFNVLWWSGAAKVLSAYTVDDRVDPGLRRVAELGAAYSASDFLDASAIRMDLGTLMGRFHERYDVLVTPTLPITAFPIGQDVPDGSASPDWTDWTPYTYPFNLTQQPALSVPCGFTRAGLPVGLQVVAPRHADALTLRVGQAYQAATDWHRRTPTLEAQ
;
A
#
# COMPACT_ATOMS: atom_id res chain seq x y z
N MET A 1 -16.84 10.96 5.28
CA MET A 1 -16.90 9.49 5.16
C MET A 1 -16.35 8.85 6.41
N ARG A 2 -17.01 7.80 6.89
CA ARG A 2 -16.78 7.20 8.21
C ARG A 2 -15.56 6.28 8.21
N GLN A 3 -14.92 6.13 9.36
CA GLN A 3 -13.85 5.16 9.62
C GLN A 3 -14.45 3.77 9.85
N ALA A 4 -13.68 2.70 9.64
CA ALA A 4 -14.18 1.35 9.87
C ALA A 4 -14.56 1.13 11.34
N SER A 5 -13.77 1.67 12.26
CA SER A 5 -14.09 1.64 13.71
C SER A 5 -15.42 2.35 14.05
N GLU A 6 -15.73 3.46 13.38
CA GLU A 6 -17.02 4.17 13.55
C GLU A 6 -18.19 3.38 12.96
N LEU A 7 -17.97 2.71 11.81
CA LEU A 7 -18.96 1.83 11.20
C LEU A 7 -19.31 0.66 12.12
N VAL A 8 -18.30 -0.09 12.57
CA VAL A 8 -18.50 -1.27 13.44
C VAL A 8 -19.17 -0.89 14.76
N GLU A 9 -18.77 0.24 15.36
CA GLU A 9 -19.45 0.78 16.55
C GLU A 9 -20.93 1.09 16.25
N GLY A 10 -21.22 1.78 15.14
CA GLY A 10 -22.57 2.11 14.71
C GLY A 10 -23.44 0.89 14.38
N TYR A 11 -22.87 -0.16 13.78
CA TYR A 11 -23.59 -1.41 13.53
C TYR A 11 -23.98 -2.10 14.82
N ARG A 12 -23.08 -2.09 15.81
CA ARG A 12 -23.32 -2.66 17.13
C ARG A 12 -24.37 -1.89 17.94
N THR A 13 -24.44 -0.57 17.81
CA THR A 13 -25.51 0.23 18.45
C THR A 13 -26.82 0.25 17.66
N GLY A 14 -26.79 -0.16 16.38
CA GLY A 14 -27.91 -0.03 15.46
C GLY A 14 -28.13 1.39 14.94
N GLU A 15 -27.16 2.29 15.12
CA GLU A 15 -27.18 3.66 14.57
C GLU A 15 -26.82 3.69 13.08
N LEU A 16 -26.10 2.67 12.60
CA LEU A 16 -25.71 2.48 11.21
C LEU A 16 -26.01 1.05 10.78
N SER A 17 -26.18 0.84 9.48
CA SER A 17 -26.29 -0.50 8.88
C SER A 17 -25.12 -0.84 7.96
N PRO A 18 -24.63 -2.10 7.95
CA PRO A 18 -23.71 -2.59 6.92
C PRO A 18 -24.25 -2.39 5.50
N VAL A 19 -25.58 -2.47 5.30
CA VAL A 19 -26.24 -2.26 4.01
C VAL A 19 -26.12 -0.80 3.58
N GLU A 20 -26.38 0.14 4.49
CA GLU A 20 -26.25 1.58 4.23
C GLU A 20 -24.81 1.95 3.87
N ALA A 21 -23.82 1.48 4.64
CA ALA A 21 -22.42 1.75 4.37
C ALA A 21 -21.94 1.14 3.05
N THR A 22 -22.42 -0.06 2.71
CA THR A 22 -22.11 -0.71 1.43
C THR A 22 -22.74 0.05 0.27
N GLN A 23 -23.99 0.51 0.41
CA GLN A 23 -24.64 1.34 -0.59
C GLN A 23 -23.92 2.67 -0.79
N GLU A 24 -23.51 3.35 0.29
CA GLU A 24 -22.70 4.59 0.20
C GLU A 24 -21.40 4.37 -0.60
N ALA A 25 -20.74 3.23 -0.41
CA ALA A 25 -19.52 2.88 -1.16
C ALA A 25 -19.80 2.59 -2.63
N LEU A 26 -20.88 1.86 -2.94
CA LEU A 26 -21.29 1.58 -4.33
C LEU A 26 -21.74 2.86 -5.06
N ASP A 27 -22.46 3.75 -4.39
CA ASP A 27 -22.85 5.06 -4.93
C ASP A 27 -21.62 5.93 -5.23
N ALA A 28 -20.58 5.84 -4.40
CA ALA A 28 -19.29 6.50 -4.66
C ALA A 28 -18.59 5.89 -5.88
N ILE A 29 -18.65 4.57 -6.07
CA ILE A 29 -18.11 3.90 -7.26
C ILE A 29 -18.82 4.42 -8.51
N GLU A 30 -20.15 4.39 -8.53
CA GLU A 30 -20.94 4.87 -9.66
C GLU A 30 -20.66 6.35 -9.98
N ARG A 31 -20.44 7.17 -8.95
CA ARG A 31 -20.21 8.61 -9.12
C ARG A 31 -18.82 8.97 -9.64
N TYR A 32 -17.77 8.24 -9.23
CA TYR A 32 -16.39 8.68 -9.41
C TYR A 32 -15.55 7.78 -10.30
N ASP A 33 -15.84 6.48 -10.40
CA ASP A 33 -14.91 5.51 -11.00
C ASP A 33 -14.69 5.75 -12.50
N GLU A 34 -15.67 6.27 -13.24
CA GLU A 34 -15.49 6.61 -14.66
C GLU A 34 -14.39 7.66 -14.88
N GLN A 35 -14.19 8.58 -13.93
CA GLN A 35 -13.19 9.65 -14.05
C GLN A 35 -11.78 9.19 -13.70
N VAL A 36 -11.65 8.19 -12.82
CA VAL A 36 -10.37 7.81 -12.21
C VAL A 36 -9.96 6.38 -12.49
N ASN A 37 -10.86 5.53 -12.97
CA ASN A 37 -10.62 4.15 -13.37
C ASN A 37 -9.88 3.36 -12.27
N ALA A 38 -10.51 3.22 -11.09
CA ALA A 38 -9.93 2.56 -9.92
C ALA A 38 -10.35 1.09 -9.78
N PHE A 39 -11.50 0.68 -10.36
CA PHE A 39 -11.97 -0.70 -10.32
C PHE A 39 -11.86 -1.41 -11.69
N VAL A 40 -11.58 -2.72 -11.64
CA VAL A 40 -11.63 -3.61 -12.81
C VAL A 40 -12.80 -4.59 -12.76
N LEU A 41 -13.38 -4.77 -11.56
CA LEU A 41 -14.53 -5.61 -11.30
C LEU A 41 -15.27 -5.02 -10.09
N VAL A 42 -16.59 -4.88 -10.21
CA VAL A 42 -17.49 -4.46 -9.12
C VAL A 42 -18.59 -5.51 -9.01
N ASP A 43 -18.78 -6.09 -7.83
CA ASP A 43 -19.81 -7.10 -7.54
C ASP A 43 -20.88 -6.49 -6.63
N ALA A 44 -21.65 -5.54 -7.18
CA ALA A 44 -22.63 -4.78 -6.40
C ALA A 44 -23.72 -5.69 -5.77
N GLU A 45 -24.19 -6.68 -6.51
CA GLU A 45 -25.20 -7.63 -6.03
C GLU A 45 -24.65 -8.51 -4.91
N GLY A 46 -23.45 -9.08 -5.09
CA GLY A 46 -22.78 -9.89 -4.07
C GLY A 46 -22.45 -9.07 -2.81
N ALA A 47 -21.99 -7.83 -2.98
CA ALA A 47 -21.69 -6.92 -1.89
C ALA A 47 -22.94 -6.61 -1.05
N LEU A 48 -24.05 -6.25 -1.67
CA LEU A 48 -25.31 -5.96 -0.97
C LEU A 48 -25.92 -7.20 -0.31
N ALA A 49 -25.77 -8.38 -0.92
CA ALA A 49 -26.18 -9.64 -0.29
C ALA A 49 -25.36 -9.92 0.99
N ALA A 50 -24.03 -9.82 0.91
CA ALA A 50 -23.15 -10.00 2.07
C ALA A 50 -23.40 -8.96 3.18
N ALA A 51 -23.70 -7.72 2.79
CA ALA A 51 -24.05 -6.66 3.74
C ALA A 51 -25.35 -6.97 4.50
N LYS A 52 -26.37 -7.51 3.83
CA LYS A 52 -27.62 -7.94 4.49
C LYS A 52 -27.39 -9.09 5.47
N GLU A 53 -26.53 -10.04 5.11
CA GLU A 53 -26.14 -11.11 6.03
C GLU A 53 -25.39 -10.57 7.25
N SER A 54 -24.52 -9.58 7.06
CA SER A 54 -23.83 -8.88 8.15
C SER A 54 -24.80 -8.13 9.06
N GLU A 55 -25.75 -7.38 8.49
CA GLU A 55 -26.78 -6.67 9.25
C GLU A 55 -27.61 -7.63 10.12
N ALA A 56 -28.01 -8.78 9.58
CA ALA A 56 -28.71 -9.82 10.35
C ALA A 56 -27.87 -10.36 11.52
N ARG A 57 -26.56 -10.53 11.34
CA ARG A 57 -25.62 -10.93 12.41
C ARG A 57 -25.50 -9.85 13.49
N TRP A 58 -25.40 -8.58 13.11
CA TRP A 58 -25.37 -7.47 14.06
C TRP A 58 -26.68 -7.38 14.87
N HIS A 59 -27.84 -7.48 14.22
CA HIS A 59 -29.14 -7.49 14.90
C HIS A 59 -29.33 -8.67 15.87
N SER A 60 -28.75 -9.83 15.57
CA SER A 60 -28.84 -11.02 16.42
C SER A 60 -27.70 -11.13 17.44
N GLY A 61 -26.75 -10.19 17.47
CA GLY A 61 -25.63 -10.18 18.40
C GLY A 61 -24.57 -11.24 18.09
N THR A 62 -24.43 -11.67 16.84
CA THR A 62 -23.49 -12.71 16.40
C THR A 62 -22.58 -12.24 15.25
N PRO A 63 -21.88 -11.10 15.36
CA PRO A 63 -20.91 -10.68 14.33
C PRO A 63 -19.76 -11.70 14.20
N LEU A 64 -19.22 -11.86 12.99
CA LEU A 64 -18.13 -12.79 12.69
C LEU A 64 -16.77 -12.31 13.19
N GLY A 65 -16.58 -11.00 13.32
CA GLY A 65 -15.32 -10.43 13.75
C GLY A 65 -15.26 -8.92 13.64
N PRO A 66 -14.06 -8.33 13.86
CA PRO A 66 -13.87 -6.88 13.87
C PRO A 66 -14.02 -6.22 12.49
N GLY A 67 -14.09 -7.00 11.40
CA GLY A 67 -14.34 -6.52 10.05
C GLY A 67 -15.78 -6.73 9.56
N ASP A 68 -16.68 -7.26 10.38
CA ASP A 68 -18.01 -7.71 9.92
C ASP A 68 -18.84 -6.52 9.39
N GLY A 69 -19.13 -6.52 8.09
CA GLY A 69 -19.90 -5.47 7.43
C GLY A 69 -19.07 -4.29 6.91
N VAL A 70 -17.74 -4.32 7.01
CA VAL A 70 -16.88 -3.22 6.53
C VAL A 70 -16.70 -3.32 5.00
N PRO A 71 -17.09 -2.28 4.22
CA PRO A 71 -16.91 -2.28 2.76
C PRO A 71 -15.44 -2.24 2.37
N THR A 72 -14.98 -3.26 1.63
CA THR A 72 -13.57 -3.53 1.37
C THR A 72 -13.33 -3.85 -0.11
N SER A 73 -12.29 -3.25 -0.69
CA SER A 73 -11.83 -3.58 -2.04
C SER A 73 -10.51 -4.36 -2.03
N ILE A 74 -10.26 -5.17 -3.06
CA ILE A 74 -9.08 -6.05 -3.13
C ILE A 74 -8.28 -5.72 -4.38
N LYS A 75 -6.98 -5.44 -4.28
CA LYS A 75 -6.13 -5.26 -5.47
C LYS A 75 -6.20 -6.49 -6.38
N ASP A 76 -6.26 -6.27 -7.69
CA ASP A 76 -6.28 -7.33 -8.70
C ASP A 76 -4.94 -8.09 -8.86
N ALA A 77 -4.16 -8.20 -7.79
CA ALA A 77 -3.00 -9.07 -7.65
C ALA A 77 -3.21 -10.19 -6.62
N LEU A 78 -4.23 -10.07 -5.78
CA LEU A 78 -4.56 -11.01 -4.71
C LEU A 78 -5.68 -11.94 -5.16
N TRP A 79 -5.47 -13.25 -5.02
CA TRP A 79 -6.47 -14.25 -5.34
C TRP A 79 -7.72 -14.04 -4.48
N THR A 80 -8.88 -14.04 -5.12
CA THR A 80 -10.17 -13.87 -4.48
C THR A 80 -11.09 -14.94 -5.03
N LYS A 81 -11.57 -15.83 -4.15
CA LYS A 81 -12.43 -16.94 -4.52
C LYS A 81 -13.68 -16.43 -5.23
N GLY A 82 -13.95 -16.98 -6.41
CA GLY A 82 -15.08 -16.63 -7.27
C GLY A 82 -14.84 -15.45 -8.20
N TRP A 83 -13.73 -14.71 -8.06
CA TRP A 83 -13.41 -13.57 -8.93
C TRP A 83 -12.12 -13.80 -9.71
N PRO A 84 -12.08 -13.42 -11.00
CA PRO A 84 -10.84 -13.43 -11.74
C PRO A 84 -9.77 -12.55 -11.10
N THR A 85 -8.51 -12.99 -11.22
CA THR A 85 -7.34 -12.18 -10.82
C THR A 85 -6.44 -12.00 -12.02
N MET A 86 -6.65 -10.88 -12.72
CA MET A 86 -6.08 -10.64 -14.05
C MET A 86 -4.72 -9.95 -14.00
N ARG A 87 -4.37 -9.33 -12.86
CA ARG A 87 -3.07 -8.70 -12.63
C ARG A 87 -2.76 -7.63 -13.67
N GLY A 88 -3.78 -6.92 -14.16
CA GLY A 88 -3.62 -5.96 -15.25
C GLY A 88 -3.09 -6.56 -16.56
N SER A 89 -3.18 -7.88 -16.75
CA SER A 89 -2.63 -8.58 -17.91
C SER A 89 -3.72 -9.18 -18.78
N THR A 90 -3.49 -9.22 -20.10
CA THR A 90 -4.31 -9.97 -21.05
C THR A 90 -3.83 -11.43 -21.21
N MET A 91 -2.74 -11.82 -20.54
CA MET A 91 -2.15 -13.15 -20.64
C MET A 91 -2.82 -14.19 -19.73
N ILE A 92 -3.70 -13.76 -18.84
CA ILE A 92 -4.41 -14.63 -17.89
C ILE A 92 -5.79 -14.96 -18.47
N ASP A 93 -6.18 -16.23 -18.42
CA ASP A 93 -7.54 -16.66 -18.80
C ASP A 93 -8.52 -16.32 -17.67
N PRO A 94 -9.55 -15.48 -17.91
CA PRO A 94 -10.52 -15.12 -16.88
C PRO A 94 -11.41 -16.29 -16.44
N ALA A 95 -11.45 -17.42 -17.15
CA ALA A 95 -12.36 -18.53 -16.84
C ALA A 95 -12.07 -19.25 -15.51
N GLY A 96 -10.88 -19.09 -14.92
CA GLY A 96 -10.56 -19.69 -13.63
C GLY A 96 -9.91 -21.07 -13.70
N PRO A 97 -9.59 -21.64 -12.53
CA PRO A 97 -10.63 -22.05 -11.58
C PRO A 97 -11.05 -21.04 -10.50
N TRP A 98 -10.22 -20.06 -10.12
CA TRP A 98 -10.51 -19.05 -9.08
C TRP A 98 -11.17 -19.58 -7.79
N ASP A 99 -10.78 -20.77 -7.33
CA ASP A 99 -11.45 -21.49 -6.24
C ASP A 99 -10.94 -21.15 -4.83
N GLU A 100 -9.88 -20.34 -4.73
CA GLU A 100 -9.19 -20.05 -3.47
C GLU A 100 -8.98 -18.55 -3.25
N ASP A 101 -9.09 -18.13 -1.99
CA ASP A 101 -8.65 -16.81 -1.53
C ASP A 101 -7.15 -16.84 -1.19
N ALA A 102 -6.44 -15.74 -1.48
CA ALA A 102 -5.16 -15.45 -0.86
C ALA A 102 -5.33 -15.35 0.67
N PRO A 103 -4.30 -15.61 1.49
CA PRO A 103 -4.42 -15.64 2.95
C PRO A 103 -5.07 -14.39 3.55
N SER A 104 -4.62 -13.20 3.14
CA SER A 104 -5.19 -11.93 3.59
C SER A 104 -6.66 -11.74 3.21
N VAL A 105 -7.06 -12.22 2.02
CA VAL A 105 -8.44 -12.18 1.54
C VAL A 105 -9.31 -13.19 2.29
N ALA A 106 -8.78 -14.38 2.58
CA ALA A 106 -9.47 -15.40 3.38
C ALA A 106 -9.78 -14.87 4.77
N ARG A 107 -8.80 -14.22 5.44
CA ARG A 107 -9.00 -13.63 6.76
C ARG A 107 -10.09 -12.55 6.76
N LEU A 108 -10.11 -11.66 5.77
CA LEU A 108 -11.18 -10.68 5.63
C LEU A 108 -12.55 -11.34 5.51
N ARG A 109 -12.66 -12.37 4.66
CA ARG A 109 -13.91 -13.12 4.45
C ARG A 109 -14.36 -13.80 5.74
N GLU A 110 -13.45 -14.42 6.48
CA GLU A 110 -13.71 -15.05 7.77
C GLU A 110 -14.25 -14.06 8.82
N THR A 111 -13.80 -12.80 8.77
CA THR A 111 -14.32 -11.74 9.66
C THR A 111 -15.60 -11.08 9.19
N GLY A 112 -16.16 -11.49 8.04
CA GLY A 112 -17.42 -10.95 7.51
C GLY A 112 -17.29 -9.61 6.78
N ALA A 113 -16.08 -9.21 6.35
CA ALA A 113 -15.91 -8.02 5.53
C ALA A 113 -16.70 -8.12 4.21
N VAL A 114 -17.28 -7.01 3.77
CA VAL A 114 -18.08 -6.96 2.54
C VAL A 114 -17.17 -6.60 1.37
N PHE A 115 -16.99 -7.53 0.43
CA PHE A 115 -16.16 -7.29 -0.74
C PHE A 115 -16.94 -6.53 -1.82
N LEU A 116 -16.41 -5.37 -2.21
CA LEU A 116 -16.99 -4.52 -3.25
C LEU A 116 -16.56 -4.93 -4.66
N GLY A 117 -15.29 -5.32 -4.81
CA GLY A 117 -14.71 -5.57 -6.12
C GLY A 117 -13.19 -5.65 -6.13
N LYS A 118 -12.63 -5.74 -7.34
CA LYS A 118 -11.19 -5.76 -7.62
C LYS A 118 -10.72 -4.39 -8.09
N THR A 119 -9.64 -3.87 -7.52
CA THR A 119 -9.03 -2.58 -7.90
C THR A 119 -7.90 -2.75 -8.91
N THR A 120 -7.70 -1.75 -9.75
CA THR A 120 -6.67 -1.73 -10.81
C THR A 120 -5.25 -1.86 -10.25
N THR A 121 -4.39 -2.43 -11.08
CA THR A 121 -2.94 -2.58 -10.90
C THR A 121 -2.30 -2.48 -12.28
N PRO A 122 -1.04 -1.99 -12.41
CA PRO A 122 -0.29 -2.23 -13.62
C PRO A 122 -0.04 -3.73 -13.80
N GLU A 123 0.30 -4.09 -15.04
CA GLU A 123 0.54 -5.48 -15.42
C GLU A 123 1.53 -6.16 -14.44
N TYR A 124 1.14 -7.27 -13.81
CA TYR A 124 1.91 -7.98 -12.78
C TYR A 124 2.51 -7.11 -11.66
N SER A 125 1.94 -5.93 -11.39
CA SER A 125 2.44 -5.00 -10.39
C SER A 125 3.89 -4.52 -10.61
N TRP A 126 4.41 -4.55 -11.86
CA TRP A 126 5.84 -4.39 -12.16
C TRP A 126 6.41 -2.97 -11.99
N LYS A 127 5.56 -1.94 -12.06
CA LYS A 127 5.96 -0.51 -12.08
C LYS A 127 5.31 0.35 -10.99
N GLY A 128 5.90 1.55 -10.80
CA GLY A 128 5.53 2.55 -9.80
C GLY A 128 4.33 3.44 -10.16
N VAL A 129 3.69 3.24 -11.31
CA VAL A 129 2.42 3.86 -11.71
C VAL A 129 1.35 2.80 -11.96
N THR A 130 0.08 3.18 -11.99
CA THR A 130 -1.02 2.23 -12.24
C THR A 130 -1.64 2.48 -13.61
N ASP A 131 -1.18 1.71 -14.59
CA ASP A 131 -1.77 1.59 -15.91
C ASP A 131 -1.50 0.21 -16.51
N SER A 132 -2.41 -0.25 -17.36
CA SER A 132 -2.28 -1.52 -18.06
C SER A 132 -2.91 -1.48 -19.45
N HIS A 133 -2.47 -2.36 -20.35
CA HIS A 133 -3.12 -2.53 -21.66
C HIS A 133 -4.60 -2.91 -21.53
N THR A 134 -4.96 -3.70 -20.53
CA THR A 134 -6.33 -4.21 -20.35
C THR A 134 -7.29 -3.14 -19.86
N TYR A 135 -6.85 -2.31 -18.90
CA TYR A 135 -7.75 -1.44 -18.15
C TYR A 135 -7.41 0.05 -18.26
N GLY A 136 -6.35 0.44 -18.97
CA GLY A 136 -5.90 1.83 -19.03
C GLY A 136 -5.28 2.29 -17.71
N ALA A 137 -5.16 3.61 -17.54
CA ALA A 137 -4.48 4.25 -16.41
C ALA A 137 -5.46 4.68 -15.31
N THR A 138 -5.00 4.66 -14.06
CA THR A 138 -5.77 5.09 -12.89
C THR A 138 -5.36 6.49 -12.45
N GLY A 139 -6.34 7.39 -12.45
CA GLY A 139 -6.20 8.79 -12.06
C GLY A 139 -6.10 9.00 -10.56
N ASN A 140 -5.44 10.10 -10.19
CA ASN A 140 -5.35 10.56 -8.81
C ASN A 140 -6.70 11.14 -8.35
N PRO A 141 -7.16 10.83 -7.12
CA PRO A 141 -8.44 11.33 -6.64
C PRO A 141 -8.47 12.86 -6.46
N TRP A 142 -7.32 13.55 -6.38
CA TRP A 142 -7.25 15.01 -6.29
C TRP A 142 -7.24 15.71 -7.65
N ASP A 143 -6.77 15.03 -8.69
CA ASP A 143 -6.69 15.52 -10.07
C ASP A 143 -6.57 14.29 -11.01
N PRO A 144 -7.64 13.90 -11.73
CA PRO A 144 -7.61 12.69 -12.56
C PRO A 144 -6.63 12.76 -13.73
N SER A 145 -6.11 13.95 -14.06
CA SER A 145 -5.04 14.11 -15.06
C SER A 145 -3.64 13.73 -14.54
N LYS A 146 -3.52 13.40 -13.24
CA LYS A 146 -2.28 12.96 -12.60
C LYS A 146 -2.32 11.48 -12.28
N THR A 147 -1.14 10.86 -12.23
CA THR A 147 -1.01 9.48 -11.77
C THR A 147 -1.41 9.34 -10.30
N SER A 148 -2.12 8.25 -9.98
CA SER A 148 -2.35 7.83 -8.60
C SER A 148 -1.10 7.22 -7.95
N GLY A 149 -0.03 7.01 -8.72
CA GLY A 149 1.10 6.18 -8.31
C GLY A 149 0.72 4.69 -8.36
N GLY A 150 1.64 3.82 -8.01
CA GLY A 150 1.45 2.40 -8.23
C GLY A 150 2.43 1.51 -7.47
N SER A 151 2.22 0.19 -7.50
CA SER A 151 1.24 -0.51 -8.33
C SER A 151 -0.18 -0.59 -7.73
N SER A 152 -0.41 -0.18 -6.47
CA SER A 152 -1.74 -0.22 -5.83
C SER A 152 -2.53 1.10 -6.00
N GLY A 153 -2.42 1.77 -7.15
CA GLY A 153 -3.08 3.05 -7.44
C GLY A 153 -4.61 2.98 -7.33
N GLY A 154 -5.23 1.95 -7.91
CA GLY A 154 -6.69 1.72 -7.80
C GLY A 154 -7.14 1.61 -6.35
N SER A 155 -6.41 0.87 -5.53
CA SER A 155 -6.69 0.72 -4.09
C SER A 155 -6.65 2.08 -3.36
N ALA A 156 -5.63 2.90 -3.63
CA ALA A 156 -5.47 4.21 -2.99
C ALA A 156 -6.53 5.22 -3.45
N THR A 157 -6.80 5.29 -4.76
CA THR A 157 -7.84 6.15 -5.33
C THR A 157 -9.22 5.76 -4.84
N ALA A 158 -9.53 4.45 -4.82
CA ALA A 158 -10.80 3.91 -4.31
C ALA A 158 -11.04 4.37 -2.86
N VAL A 159 -10.06 4.18 -1.98
CA VAL A 159 -10.13 4.60 -0.57
C VAL A 159 -10.18 6.12 -0.42
N GLY A 160 -9.43 6.87 -1.22
CA GLY A 160 -9.39 8.34 -1.16
C GLY A 160 -10.73 9.01 -1.51
N LEU A 161 -11.49 8.41 -2.43
CA LEU A 161 -12.85 8.81 -2.81
C LEU A 161 -13.93 8.02 -2.05
N GLY A 162 -13.46 7.15 -1.13
CA GLY A 162 -14.13 5.99 -0.54
C GLY A 162 -15.32 5.40 -1.25
N MET A 163 -14.94 4.93 -2.41
CA MET A 163 -15.43 3.70 -3.02
C MET A 163 -15.06 2.47 -2.16
N GLY A 164 -15.38 2.51 -0.87
CA GLY A 164 -14.93 1.56 0.15
C GLY A 164 -14.07 2.21 1.25
N VAL A 165 -14.01 1.53 2.40
CA VAL A 165 -13.31 2.04 3.60
C VAL A 165 -11.91 1.42 3.70
N TRP A 166 -11.83 0.14 3.40
CA TRP A 166 -10.58 -0.63 3.39
C TRP A 166 -10.21 -1.03 1.98
N SER A 167 -8.91 -1.09 1.73
CA SER A 167 -8.38 -1.79 0.57
C SER A 167 -7.15 -2.59 0.94
N LEU A 168 -6.99 -3.75 0.28
CA LEU A 168 -5.77 -4.53 0.33
C LEU A 168 -4.93 -4.31 -0.92
N GLY A 169 -3.70 -3.84 -0.73
CA GLY A 169 -2.71 -3.69 -1.78
C GLY A 169 -1.52 -4.63 -1.63
N THR A 170 -0.55 -4.49 -2.54
CA THR A 170 0.76 -5.14 -2.45
C THR A 170 1.89 -4.14 -2.61
N ASP A 171 3.05 -4.42 -2.00
CA ASP A 171 4.23 -3.55 -1.95
C ASP A 171 5.52 -4.36 -2.15
N GLY A 172 6.12 -4.21 -3.33
CA GLY A 172 7.39 -4.85 -3.71
C GLY A 172 8.60 -3.91 -3.76
N GLY A 173 8.35 -2.63 -3.98
CA GLY A 173 9.36 -1.56 -3.91
C GLY A 173 8.74 -0.21 -3.51
N GLY A 174 7.60 -0.22 -2.81
CA GLY A 174 6.81 0.96 -2.48
C GLY A 174 5.34 0.89 -2.87
N SER A 175 4.88 -0.19 -3.48
CA SER A 175 3.60 -0.16 -4.20
C SER A 175 2.31 0.04 -3.38
N VAL A 176 2.33 0.06 -2.05
CA VAL A 176 1.22 0.67 -1.27
C VAL A 176 1.56 2.08 -0.79
N ARG A 177 2.83 2.35 -0.48
CA ARG A 177 3.31 3.64 0.04
C ARG A 177 3.38 4.75 -1.03
N ILE A 178 3.86 4.43 -2.22
CA ILE A 178 3.91 5.33 -3.40
C ILE A 178 2.52 5.90 -3.67
N PRO A 179 1.48 5.08 -3.93
CA PRO A 179 0.17 5.63 -4.21
C PRO A 179 -0.46 6.28 -2.97
N ALA A 180 -0.18 5.80 -1.75
CA ALA A 180 -0.65 6.49 -0.55
C ALA A 180 -0.12 7.94 -0.45
N ALA A 181 1.16 8.16 -0.74
CA ALA A 181 1.77 9.48 -0.75
C ALA A 181 1.17 10.40 -1.82
N PHE A 182 0.93 9.89 -3.04
CA PHE A 182 0.34 10.69 -4.13
C PHE A 182 -1.16 10.96 -3.95
N THR A 183 -1.90 10.08 -3.29
CA THR A 183 -3.35 10.20 -3.12
C THR A 183 -3.78 10.75 -1.76
N GLY A 184 -2.84 11.00 -0.84
CA GLY A 184 -3.12 11.50 0.49
C GLY A 184 -3.83 10.48 1.39
N THR A 185 -3.65 9.19 1.11
CA THR A 185 -4.19 8.09 1.92
C THR A 185 -3.11 7.53 2.85
N VAL A 186 -3.49 6.59 3.71
CA VAL A 186 -2.61 5.91 4.66
C VAL A 186 -2.37 4.49 4.20
N ALA A 187 -1.10 4.07 4.13
CA ALA A 187 -0.78 2.68 3.82
C ALA A 187 0.45 2.18 4.57
N LEU A 188 0.37 0.93 5.02
CA LEU A 188 1.48 0.24 5.69
C LEU A 188 2.00 -0.87 4.78
N LYS A 189 3.31 -0.88 4.53
CA LYS A 189 4.04 -2.10 4.18
C LYS A 189 4.51 -2.75 5.49
N PRO A 190 3.89 -3.85 5.96
CA PRO A 190 4.28 -4.48 7.21
C PRO A 190 5.66 -5.16 7.09
N THR A 191 6.18 -5.65 8.21
CA THR A 191 7.32 -6.57 8.23
C THR A 191 7.05 -7.76 7.30
N TYR A 192 8.07 -8.19 6.55
CA TYR A 192 7.95 -9.36 5.67
C TYR A 192 7.48 -10.60 6.44
N GLY A 193 6.52 -11.31 5.86
CA GLY A 193 5.91 -12.51 6.44
C GLY A 193 4.82 -12.24 7.49
N LEU A 194 4.58 -10.99 7.91
CA LEU A 194 3.51 -10.68 8.88
C LEU A 194 2.12 -10.89 8.29
N ILE A 195 1.92 -10.49 7.04
CA ILE A 195 0.75 -10.87 6.25
C ILE A 195 1.22 -11.95 5.26
N PRO A 196 0.77 -13.21 5.42
CA PRO A 196 1.17 -14.27 4.51
C PRO A 196 0.76 -14.00 3.06
N LEU A 197 1.62 -14.38 2.12
CA LEU A 197 1.41 -14.24 0.69
C LEU A 197 1.28 -15.60 0.00
N PHE A 198 0.11 -15.82 -0.61
CA PHE A 198 -0.10 -16.94 -1.51
C PHE A 198 -1.03 -16.52 -2.68
N PRO A 199 -0.72 -16.92 -3.93
CA PRO A 199 0.51 -17.59 -4.35
C PRO A 199 1.78 -16.76 -4.12
N PRO A 200 2.96 -17.39 -4.03
CA PRO A 200 4.22 -16.66 -3.91
C PRO A 200 4.41 -15.66 -5.06
N SER A 201 4.98 -14.50 -4.73
CA SER A 201 5.30 -13.49 -5.74
C SER A 201 6.50 -13.92 -6.57
N ALA A 202 6.46 -13.65 -7.88
CA ALA A 202 7.61 -13.82 -8.77
C ALA A 202 8.77 -12.86 -8.40
N PHE A 203 8.47 -11.74 -7.74
CA PHE A 203 9.45 -10.81 -7.18
C PHE A 203 9.99 -11.25 -5.81
N GLY A 204 9.71 -12.49 -5.41
CA GLY A 204 10.27 -13.14 -4.24
C GLY A 204 10.02 -12.39 -2.93
N THR A 205 11.03 -12.35 -2.09
CA THR A 205 10.97 -11.83 -0.71
C THR A 205 11.02 -10.30 -0.60
N LEU A 206 10.82 -9.59 -1.72
CA LEU A 206 10.57 -8.14 -1.76
C LEU A 206 9.09 -7.80 -1.57
N SER A 207 8.21 -8.73 -1.92
CA SER A 207 6.76 -8.49 -1.97
C SER A 207 6.09 -8.65 -0.61
N HIS A 208 5.19 -7.73 -0.31
CA HIS A 208 4.35 -7.70 0.88
C HIS A 208 2.89 -7.47 0.46
N ALA A 209 1.93 -8.04 1.17
CA ALA A 209 0.58 -7.48 1.21
C ALA A 209 0.57 -6.31 2.22
N GLY A 210 -0.30 -5.32 2.02
CA GLY A 210 -0.35 -4.15 2.90
C GLY A 210 -1.75 -3.53 2.99
N PRO A 211 -2.20 -3.12 4.19
CA PRO A 211 -3.44 -2.39 4.38
C PRO A 211 -3.35 -0.98 3.80
N MET A 212 -4.41 -0.53 3.13
CA MET A 212 -4.58 0.81 2.57
C MET A 212 -5.92 1.39 3.04
N THR A 213 -5.88 2.56 3.67
CA THR A 213 -7.02 3.15 4.38
C THR A 213 -6.92 4.68 4.37
N ARG A 214 -7.91 5.40 4.93
CA ARG A 214 -7.81 6.86 5.12
C ARG A 214 -7.18 7.27 6.46
N THR A 215 -7.08 6.34 7.42
CA THR A 215 -6.60 6.67 8.77
C THR A 215 -5.65 5.59 9.30
N VAL A 216 -4.69 5.98 10.13
CA VAL A 216 -3.76 5.04 10.77
C VAL A 216 -4.50 4.03 11.67
N ARG A 217 -5.56 4.45 12.35
CA ARG A 217 -6.40 3.55 13.15
C ARG A 217 -7.05 2.46 12.29
N ASP A 218 -7.59 2.82 11.13
CA ASP A 218 -8.16 1.82 10.23
C ASP A 218 -7.07 0.92 9.63
N ALA A 219 -5.86 1.44 9.37
CA ALA A 219 -4.73 0.60 8.94
C ALA A 219 -4.34 -0.43 10.01
N ALA A 220 -4.35 -0.05 11.30
CA ALA A 220 -4.09 -0.95 12.42
C ALA A 220 -5.21 -2.00 12.58
N ALA A 221 -6.48 -1.58 12.50
CA ALA A 221 -7.62 -2.49 12.56
C ALA A 221 -7.65 -3.48 11.38
N LEU A 222 -7.33 -3.01 10.17
CA LEU A 222 -7.22 -3.89 9.01
C LEU A 222 -6.05 -4.86 9.17
N LEU A 223 -4.91 -4.43 9.73
CA LEU A 223 -3.77 -5.30 9.99
C LEU A 223 -4.10 -6.45 10.96
N ASP A 224 -4.89 -6.17 12.02
CA ASP A 224 -5.42 -7.21 12.93
C ASP A 224 -6.24 -8.26 12.19
N VAL A 225 -7.03 -7.83 11.20
CA VAL A 225 -7.86 -8.74 10.40
C VAL A 225 -7.00 -9.59 9.48
N VAL A 226 -6.06 -8.99 8.74
CA VAL A 226 -5.40 -9.68 7.60
C VAL A 226 -4.14 -10.46 7.97
N THR A 227 -3.70 -10.40 9.22
CA THR A 227 -2.57 -11.19 9.74
C THR A 227 -3.02 -12.58 10.23
N GLY A 228 -2.04 -13.44 10.50
CA GLY A 228 -2.25 -14.78 11.05
C GLY A 228 -1.55 -15.85 10.21
N PHE A 229 -0.94 -16.82 10.88
CA PHE A 229 -0.17 -17.88 10.24
C PHE A 229 -0.99 -18.61 9.15
N ASP A 230 -0.39 -18.83 7.99
CA ASP A 230 -0.97 -19.61 6.89
C ASP A 230 0.12 -20.49 6.28
N ALA A 231 -0.10 -21.80 6.28
CA ALA A 231 0.89 -22.78 5.83
C ALA A 231 1.20 -22.72 4.32
N ARG A 232 0.39 -22.02 3.52
CA ARG A 232 0.63 -21.84 2.09
C ARG A 232 1.78 -20.85 1.81
N ASP A 233 2.11 -20.01 2.78
CA ASP A 233 3.31 -19.17 2.75
C ASP A 233 4.39 -19.78 3.67
N TRP A 234 5.44 -20.29 3.06
CA TRP A 234 6.57 -20.89 3.77
C TRP A 234 7.39 -19.88 4.60
N SER A 235 7.16 -18.58 4.40
CA SER A 235 7.78 -17.47 5.15
C SER A 235 6.87 -16.85 6.20
N ALA A 236 5.65 -17.38 6.39
CA ALA A 236 4.67 -16.84 7.33
C ALA A 236 5.23 -16.74 8.75
N MET A 237 5.08 -15.55 9.35
CA MET A 237 5.37 -15.34 10.75
C MET A 237 4.30 -16.00 11.65
N PRO A 238 4.62 -16.27 12.94
CA PRO A 238 3.62 -16.64 13.91
C PRO A 238 2.50 -15.61 14.00
N THR A 239 1.27 -16.08 14.24
CA THR A 239 0.12 -15.20 14.48
C THR A 239 0.44 -14.22 15.63
N PRO A 240 0.25 -12.90 15.43
CA PRO A 240 0.42 -11.91 16.48
C PRO A 240 -0.42 -12.22 17.71
N GLY A 241 0.18 -12.13 18.90
CA GLY A 241 -0.51 -12.40 20.17
C GLY A 241 -1.25 -11.20 20.76
N ARG A 242 -1.15 -10.03 20.12
CA ARG A 242 -1.76 -8.76 20.56
C ARG A 242 -2.31 -8.02 19.36
N SER A 243 -3.32 -7.20 19.59
CA SER A 243 -3.88 -6.30 18.59
C SER A 243 -2.89 -5.18 18.26
N PHE A 244 -2.88 -4.72 17.02
CA PHE A 244 -2.16 -3.52 16.58
C PHE A 244 -2.85 -2.21 16.98
N LEU A 245 -4.08 -2.29 17.53
CA LEU A 245 -4.73 -1.18 18.21
C LEU A 245 -4.21 -0.99 19.65
N ASP A 246 -3.61 -2.01 20.25
CA ASP A 246 -3.05 -1.91 21.59
C ASP A 246 -1.89 -0.91 21.63
N GLY A 247 -2.01 0.13 22.47
CA GLY A 247 -0.98 1.16 22.63
C GLY A 247 -0.82 2.08 21.41
N LEU A 248 -1.76 2.03 20.46
CA LEU A 248 -1.73 2.88 19.26
C LEU A 248 -1.74 4.37 19.60
N ASP A 249 -2.43 4.76 20.68
CA ASP A 249 -2.57 6.15 21.13
C ASP A 249 -1.57 6.54 22.25
N ASP A 250 -0.53 5.75 22.50
CA ASP A 250 0.46 6.01 23.55
C ASP A 250 1.41 7.20 23.26
N GLY A 251 1.16 7.96 22.19
CA GLY A 251 1.94 9.14 21.81
C GLY A 251 3.40 8.82 21.42
N VAL A 252 4.26 9.84 21.30
CA VAL A 252 5.67 9.68 20.88
C VAL A 252 6.68 10.28 21.84
N ALA A 253 6.23 10.72 23.03
CA ALA A 253 7.10 11.34 24.02
C ALA A 253 8.26 10.42 24.42
N GLY A 254 9.50 10.92 24.31
CA GLY A 254 10.72 10.20 24.63
C GLY A 254 11.19 9.18 23.59
N LEU A 255 10.50 9.02 22.46
CA LEU A 255 11.00 8.19 21.36
C LEU A 255 12.14 8.91 20.64
N ARG A 256 13.21 8.17 20.34
CA ARG A 256 14.36 8.64 19.57
C ARG A 256 14.05 8.50 18.08
N ILE A 257 13.78 9.60 17.40
CA ILE A 257 13.45 9.60 15.98
C ILE A 257 14.68 10.07 15.20
N GLY A 258 15.23 9.19 14.37
CA GLY A 258 16.15 9.61 13.32
C GLY A 258 15.35 10.23 12.19
N PHE A 259 15.60 11.49 11.84
CA PHE A 259 15.00 12.13 10.67
C PHE A 259 16.04 12.20 9.56
N SER A 260 15.75 11.64 8.40
CA SER A 260 16.59 11.82 7.21
C SER A 260 15.75 12.49 6.13
N VAL A 261 16.17 13.68 5.70
CA VAL A 261 15.43 14.43 4.68
C VAL A 261 15.62 13.84 3.29
N ASP A 262 16.76 13.20 3.03
CA ASP A 262 17.26 12.83 1.70
C ASP A 262 17.90 11.42 1.63
N LEU A 263 17.89 10.65 2.72
CA LEU A 263 18.64 9.38 2.86
C LEU A 263 20.15 9.49 2.55
N GLY A 264 20.70 10.70 2.44
CA GLY A 264 22.08 10.97 2.03
C GLY A 264 22.33 10.99 0.51
N PHE A 265 21.32 10.74 -0.33
CA PHE A 265 21.51 10.64 -1.80
C PHE A 265 20.32 11.11 -2.66
N VAL A 266 19.23 11.60 -2.06
CA VAL A 266 18.00 11.95 -2.78
C VAL A 266 17.82 13.46 -2.93
N ASP A 267 17.59 13.92 -4.16
CA ASP A 267 17.20 15.29 -4.43
C ASP A 267 15.67 15.46 -4.32
N ASN A 268 15.22 16.32 -3.40
CA ASN A 268 13.80 16.55 -3.15
C ASN A 268 13.25 17.76 -3.91
N HIS A 269 11.99 17.68 -4.31
CA HIS A 269 11.22 18.87 -4.65
C HIS A 269 11.13 19.80 -3.41
N PRO A 270 11.40 21.12 -3.53
CA PRO A 270 11.47 22.01 -2.37
C PRO A 270 10.19 22.04 -1.50
N GLU A 271 9.01 21.92 -2.10
CA GLU A 271 7.76 21.85 -1.34
C GLU A 271 7.62 20.54 -0.54
N VAL A 272 8.13 19.41 -1.06
CA VAL A 272 8.10 18.13 -0.35
C VAL A 272 8.97 18.21 0.90
N GLU A 273 10.21 18.69 0.75
CA GLU A 273 11.12 18.88 1.87
C GLU A 273 10.52 19.82 2.94
N ALA A 274 9.97 20.97 2.53
CA ALA A 274 9.40 21.93 3.46
C ALA A 274 8.22 21.35 4.26
N LEU A 275 7.33 20.59 3.60
CA LEU A 275 6.19 19.94 4.24
C LEU A 275 6.63 18.83 5.21
N VAL A 276 7.62 18.02 4.81
CA VAL A 276 8.14 16.94 5.67
C VAL A 276 8.87 17.51 6.89
N ARG A 277 9.70 18.55 6.74
CA ARG A 277 10.33 19.25 7.87
C ARG A 277 9.29 19.83 8.83
N THR A 278 8.20 20.38 8.31
CA THR A 278 7.07 20.85 9.13
C THR A 278 6.43 19.69 9.91
N ALA A 279 6.23 18.55 9.25
CA ALA A 279 5.65 17.37 9.87
C ALA A 279 6.53 16.78 10.99
N VAL A 280 7.86 16.81 10.81
CA VAL A 280 8.83 16.42 11.84
C VAL A 280 8.75 17.33 13.06
N GLY A 281 8.61 18.64 12.87
CA GLY A 281 8.40 19.59 13.97
C GLY A 281 7.13 19.31 14.79
N VAL A 282 6.09 18.71 14.18
CA VAL A 282 4.91 18.23 14.94
C VAL A 282 5.30 17.08 15.87
N LEU A 283 6.08 16.10 15.41
CA LEU A 283 6.56 15.00 16.24
C LEU A 283 7.43 15.50 17.41
N GLU A 284 8.31 16.49 17.18
CA GLU A 284 9.08 17.15 18.25
C GLU A 284 8.17 17.82 19.27
N SER A 285 7.12 18.53 18.81
CA SER A 285 6.17 19.21 19.69
C SER A 285 5.35 18.24 20.57
N LEU A 286 5.21 16.98 20.13
CA LEU A 286 4.60 15.89 20.88
C LEU A 286 5.57 15.21 21.86
N GLY A 287 6.82 15.70 21.94
CA GLY A 287 7.83 15.24 22.90
C GLY A 287 8.79 14.17 22.36
N ALA A 288 8.80 13.89 21.06
CA ALA A 288 9.81 13.01 20.48
C ALA A 288 11.20 13.68 20.48
N GLU A 289 12.25 12.86 20.68
CA GLU A 289 13.64 13.28 20.56
C GLU A 289 14.09 13.10 19.11
N VAL A 290 13.96 14.14 18.30
CA VAL A 290 14.32 14.07 16.87
C VAL A 290 15.80 14.47 16.67
N THR A 291 16.51 13.69 15.85
CA THR A 291 17.86 14.00 15.38
C THR A 291 17.91 13.87 13.87
N GLU A 292 18.33 14.92 13.17
CA GLU A 292 18.61 14.83 11.73
C GLU A 292 19.87 13.97 11.48
N VAL A 293 19.74 12.91 10.68
CA VAL A 293 20.77 11.88 10.49
C VAL A 293 20.86 11.39 9.05
N ASP A 294 22.08 11.13 8.62
CA ASP A 294 22.36 10.23 7.51
C ASP A 294 22.25 8.77 8.01
N PRO A 295 21.39 7.92 7.42
CA PRO A 295 21.25 6.53 7.83
C PRO A 295 22.51 5.69 7.52
N GLY A 296 23.40 6.16 6.64
CA GLY A 296 24.74 5.60 6.41
C GLY A 296 24.82 4.59 5.27
N PHE A 297 23.85 4.59 4.34
CA PHE A 297 23.87 3.73 3.16
C PHE A 297 23.79 4.55 1.87
N ALA A 298 24.51 4.10 0.84
CA ALA A 298 24.35 4.62 -0.52
C ALA A 298 23.12 4.00 -1.19
N ASP A 299 22.68 4.60 -2.29
CA ASP A 299 21.55 4.11 -3.07
C ASP A 299 21.72 2.61 -3.46
N PRO A 300 20.84 1.70 -2.98
CA PRO A 300 20.88 0.28 -3.33
C PRO A 300 20.11 -0.07 -4.62
N ILE A 301 19.77 0.91 -5.47
CA ILE A 301 18.95 0.75 -6.69
C ILE A 301 19.42 -0.37 -7.60
N ASP A 302 20.74 -0.52 -7.82
CA ASP A 302 21.27 -1.59 -8.69
C ASP A 302 20.95 -2.98 -8.15
N ALA A 303 21.13 -3.19 -6.84
CA ALA A 303 20.79 -4.45 -6.20
C ALA A 303 19.27 -4.70 -6.24
N PHE A 304 18.47 -3.65 -6.03
CA PHE A 304 17.02 -3.76 -6.16
C PHE A 304 16.61 -4.15 -7.58
N ASN A 305 17.16 -3.49 -8.60
CA ASN A 305 16.88 -3.73 -10.01
C ASN A 305 17.23 -5.15 -10.41
N VAL A 306 18.38 -5.70 -9.99
CA VAL A 306 18.72 -7.11 -10.23
C VAL A 306 17.63 -8.04 -9.70
N LEU A 307 17.25 -7.89 -8.42
CA LEU A 307 16.24 -8.74 -7.80
C LEU A 307 14.85 -8.58 -8.44
N TRP A 308 14.46 -7.34 -8.75
CA TRP A 308 13.15 -7.01 -9.30
C TRP A 308 13.01 -7.46 -10.76
N TRP A 309 14.00 -7.15 -11.60
CA TRP A 309 13.98 -7.48 -13.02
C TRP A 309 14.14 -8.99 -13.25
N SER A 310 14.93 -9.71 -12.44
CA SER A 310 14.91 -11.18 -12.45
C SER A 310 13.50 -11.74 -12.12
N GLY A 311 12.76 -11.08 -11.22
CA GLY A 311 11.35 -11.39 -10.97
C GLY A 311 10.46 -11.16 -12.19
N ALA A 312 10.64 -10.05 -12.90
CA ALA A 312 9.93 -9.77 -14.16
C ALA A 312 10.23 -10.82 -15.24
N ALA A 313 11.49 -11.22 -15.40
CA ALA A 313 11.89 -12.31 -16.28
C ALA A 313 11.18 -13.63 -15.91
N LYS A 314 11.06 -13.91 -14.60
CA LYS A 314 10.36 -15.10 -14.13
C LYS A 314 8.86 -15.05 -14.44
N VAL A 315 8.20 -13.89 -14.31
CA VAL A 315 6.80 -13.70 -14.71
C VAL A 315 6.61 -14.08 -16.18
N LEU A 316 7.41 -13.51 -17.08
CA LEU A 316 7.25 -13.72 -18.52
C LEU A 316 7.68 -15.11 -18.99
N SER A 317 8.50 -15.85 -18.21
CA SER A 317 8.94 -17.20 -18.56
C SER A 317 7.80 -18.21 -18.76
N ALA A 318 6.60 -17.92 -18.25
CA ALA A 318 5.42 -18.77 -18.38
C ALA A 318 4.62 -18.51 -19.67
N TYR A 319 4.99 -17.48 -20.46
CA TYR A 319 4.19 -16.98 -21.57
C TYR A 319 5.02 -16.83 -22.85
N THR A 320 4.33 -16.82 -23.99
CA THR A 320 4.91 -16.29 -25.24
C THR A 320 4.92 -14.76 -25.12
N VAL A 321 6.10 -14.16 -25.23
CA VAL A 321 6.26 -12.70 -25.19
C VAL A 321 5.94 -12.12 -26.57
N ASP A 322 4.81 -11.42 -26.66
CA ASP A 322 4.33 -10.71 -27.85
C ASP A 322 3.78 -9.32 -27.47
N ASP A 323 3.13 -8.63 -28.41
CA ASP A 323 2.67 -7.24 -28.23
C ASP A 323 1.55 -7.08 -27.19
N ARG A 324 1.07 -8.17 -26.58
CA ARG A 324 0.17 -8.13 -25.43
C ARG A 324 0.87 -7.68 -24.15
N VAL A 325 2.18 -7.87 -24.04
CA VAL A 325 2.98 -7.53 -22.86
C VAL A 325 3.33 -6.05 -22.87
N ASP A 326 3.20 -5.39 -21.73
CA ASP A 326 3.68 -4.02 -21.51
C ASP A 326 5.15 -3.89 -21.98
N PRO A 327 5.47 -2.91 -22.85
CA PRO A 327 6.82 -2.76 -23.39
C PRO A 327 7.90 -2.55 -22.33
N GLY A 328 7.59 -1.85 -21.24
CA GLY A 328 8.46 -1.66 -20.10
C GLY A 328 8.71 -2.96 -19.35
N LEU A 329 7.64 -3.75 -19.09
CA LEU A 329 7.76 -5.09 -18.49
C LEU A 329 8.63 -6.01 -19.34
N ARG A 330 8.41 -6.01 -20.67
CA ARG A 330 9.22 -6.78 -21.62
C ARG A 330 10.69 -6.37 -21.54
N ARG A 331 10.99 -5.07 -21.58
CA ARG A 331 12.37 -4.56 -21.49
C ARG A 331 13.07 -5.00 -20.21
N VAL A 332 12.43 -4.81 -19.05
CA VAL A 332 13.06 -5.18 -17.78
C VAL A 332 13.16 -6.69 -17.59
N ALA A 333 12.24 -7.47 -18.17
CA ALA A 333 12.35 -8.93 -18.20
C ALA A 333 13.52 -9.40 -19.09
N GLU A 334 13.78 -8.76 -20.22
CA GLU A 334 14.95 -9.04 -21.07
C GLU A 334 16.27 -8.75 -20.32
N LEU A 335 16.34 -7.63 -19.59
CA LEU A 335 17.48 -7.32 -18.70
C LEU A 335 17.61 -8.36 -17.58
N GLY A 336 16.49 -8.68 -16.92
CA GLY A 336 16.43 -9.65 -15.83
C GLY A 336 16.86 -11.06 -16.21
N ALA A 337 16.59 -11.46 -17.46
CA ALA A 337 16.97 -12.77 -18.00
C ALA A 337 18.48 -12.86 -18.32
N ALA A 338 19.17 -11.74 -18.43
CA ALA A 338 20.62 -11.68 -18.66
C ALA A 338 21.43 -11.82 -17.35
N TYR A 339 20.82 -11.57 -16.20
CA TYR A 339 21.50 -11.73 -14.90
C TYR A 339 21.81 -13.19 -14.60
N SER A 340 23.03 -13.43 -14.15
CA SER A 340 23.47 -14.72 -13.67
C SER A 340 22.99 -14.98 -12.24
N ALA A 341 23.11 -16.23 -11.80
CA ALA A 341 22.92 -16.56 -10.39
C ALA A 341 23.91 -15.82 -9.47
N SER A 342 25.11 -15.47 -9.97
CA SER A 342 26.09 -14.69 -9.19
C SER A 342 25.57 -13.27 -8.97
N ASP A 343 25.08 -12.59 -10.02
CA ASP A 343 24.54 -11.23 -9.91
C ASP A 343 23.38 -11.19 -8.89
N PHE A 344 22.51 -12.19 -8.93
CA PHE A 344 21.41 -12.32 -7.95
C PHE A 344 21.91 -12.53 -6.52
N LEU A 345 22.95 -13.34 -6.33
CA LEU A 345 23.56 -13.57 -5.01
C LEU A 345 24.32 -12.33 -4.51
N ASP A 346 24.96 -11.58 -5.38
CA ASP A 346 25.65 -10.32 -5.06
C ASP A 346 24.63 -9.24 -4.64
N ALA A 347 23.54 -9.09 -5.39
CA ALA A 347 22.42 -8.24 -4.99
C ALA A 347 21.78 -8.69 -3.66
N SER A 348 21.71 -10.00 -3.43
CA SER A 348 21.26 -10.57 -2.16
C SER A 348 22.22 -10.25 -1.00
N ALA A 349 23.54 -10.21 -1.24
CA ALA A 349 24.52 -9.81 -0.24
C ALA A 349 24.36 -8.32 0.11
N ILE A 350 24.19 -7.44 -0.88
CA ILE A 350 23.97 -6.01 -0.66
C ILE A 350 22.75 -5.77 0.24
N ARG A 351 21.63 -6.44 0.00
CA ARG A 351 20.46 -6.29 0.88
C ARG A 351 20.66 -6.86 2.28
N MET A 352 21.49 -7.90 2.45
CA MET A 352 21.82 -8.45 3.77
C MET A 352 22.68 -7.47 4.57
N ASP A 353 23.63 -6.81 3.92
CA ASP A 353 24.46 -5.76 4.52
C ASP A 353 23.61 -4.55 4.90
N LEU A 354 22.73 -4.09 4.01
CA LEU A 354 21.76 -3.02 4.30
C LEU A 354 20.84 -3.39 5.48
N GLY A 355 20.35 -4.63 5.53
CA GLY A 355 19.54 -5.12 6.65
C GLY A 355 20.30 -5.14 7.98
N THR A 356 21.59 -5.48 7.95
CA THR A 356 22.47 -5.43 9.13
C THR A 356 22.69 -3.99 9.59
N LEU A 357 22.95 -3.09 8.65
CA LEU A 357 23.14 -1.67 8.91
C LEU A 357 21.89 -1.05 9.54
N MET A 358 20.71 -1.28 8.97
CA MET A 358 19.47 -0.75 9.52
C MET A 358 19.08 -1.40 10.85
N GLY A 359 19.42 -2.68 11.07
CA GLY A 359 19.30 -3.30 12.38
C GLY A 359 20.09 -2.54 13.47
N ARG A 360 21.34 -2.16 13.17
CA ARG A 360 22.19 -1.36 14.07
C ARG A 360 21.74 0.10 14.18
N PHE A 361 21.20 0.67 13.10
CA PHE A 361 20.58 2.00 13.14
C PHE A 361 19.50 2.05 14.23
N HIS A 362 18.67 0.99 14.31
CA HIS A 362 17.59 0.92 15.29
C HIS A 362 18.00 0.61 16.73
N GLU A 363 19.27 0.32 17.00
CA GLU A 363 19.79 0.34 18.38
C GLU A 363 19.88 1.78 18.93
N ARG A 364 20.05 2.76 18.03
CA ARG A 364 20.19 4.18 18.35
C ARG A 364 18.88 4.96 18.22
N TYR A 365 18.03 4.60 17.26
CA TYR A 365 16.78 5.29 16.97
C TYR A 365 15.61 4.31 16.93
N ASP A 366 14.51 4.64 17.59
CA ASP A 366 13.34 3.77 17.64
C ASP A 366 12.65 3.70 16.26
N VAL A 367 12.66 4.81 15.52
CA VAL A 367 12.19 4.89 14.12
C VAL A 367 13.05 5.83 13.27
N LEU A 368 13.05 5.59 11.96
CA LEU A 368 13.50 6.52 10.93
C LEU A 368 12.27 7.21 10.32
N VAL A 369 12.32 8.54 10.20
CA VAL A 369 11.32 9.35 9.50
C VAL A 369 11.96 10.00 8.28
N THR A 370 11.24 9.99 7.15
CA THR A 370 11.74 10.45 5.84
C THR A 370 10.54 10.85 4.95
N PRO A 371 10.71 11.62 3.86
CA PRO A 371 9.67 11.69 2.83
C PRO A 371 9.30 10.30 2.32
N THR A 372 8.04 10.09 1.91
CA THR A 372 7.67 8.86 1.21
C THR A 372 8.13 8.88 -0.24
N LEU A 373 8.16 10.06 -0.88
CA LEU A 373 8.60 10.29 -2.25
C LEU A 373 9.28 11.67 -2.35
N PRO A 374 10.24 11.87 -3.27
CA PRO A 374 10.91 13.17 -3.46
C PRO A 374 10.06 14.18 -4.24
N ILE A 375 9.00 13.70 -4.90
CA ILE A 375 8.17 14.45 -5.84
C ILE A 375 6.69 14.33 -5.50
N THR A 376 5.85 15.08 -6.20
CA THR A 376 4.39 14.90 -6.20
C THR A 376 3.92 14.18 -7.46
N ALA A 377 2.64 13.83 -7.49
CA ALA A 377 2.01 13.21 -8.66
C ALA A 377 2.25 14.03 -9.94
N PHE A 378 2.65 13.33 -11.00
CA PHE A 378 2.95 13.86 -12.33
C PHE A 378 1.86 13.42 -13.34
N PRO A 379 1.87 13.89 -14.60
CA PRO A 379 0.82 13.54 -15.57
C PRO A 379 0.56 12.03 -15.69
N ILE A 380 -0.72 11.66 -15.80
CA ILE A 380 -1.15 10.27 -16.00
C ILE A 380 -0.68 9.74 -17.36
N GLY A 381 -0.46 8.42 -17.46
CA GLY A 381 -0.06 7.75 -18.71
C GLY A 381 1.45 7.83 -19.00
N GLN A 382 2.25 8.24 -18.02
CA GLN A 382 3.71 8.23 -18.06
C GLN A 382 4.26 7.24 -17.02
N ASP A 383 5.35 6.54 -17.33
CA ASP A 383 6.05 5.66 -16.37
C ASP A 383 6.98 6.45 -15.43
N VAL A 384 7.47 7.60 -15.88
CA VAL A 384 8.40 8.48 -15.19
C VAL A 384 7.99 9.95 -15.41
N PRO A 385 8.30 10.86 -14.46
CA PRO A 385 7.98 12.27 -14.64
C PRO A 385 8.76 12.91 -15.80
N ASP A 386 8.22 14.02 -16.32
CA ASP A 386 8.89 14.80 -17.36
C ASP A 386 10.31 15.22 -16.93
N GLY A 387 11.29 14.95 -17.77
CA GLY A 387 12.70 15.30 -17.52
C GLY A 387 13.51 14.25 -16.74
N SER A 388 12.93 13.09 -16.43
CA SER A 388 13.69 11.97 -15.83
C SER A 388 14.90 11.55 -16.67
N ALA A 389 16.02 11.28 -15.98
CA ALA A 389 17.26 10.80 -16.60
C ALA A 389 17.21 9.31 -16.96
N SER A 390 16.39 8.55 -16.23
CA SER A 390 16.14 7.13 -16.43
C SER A 390 14.70 6.86 -16.88
N PRO A 391 14.44 5.84 -17.72
CA PRO A 391 13.09 5.37 -18.00
C PRO A 391 12.54 4.45 -16.88
N ASP A 392 13.32 4.17 -15.84
CA ASP A 392 12.95 3.22 -14.79
C ASP A 392 12.22 3.92 -13.64
N TRP A 393 11.11 3.34 -13.20
CA TRP A 393 10.32 3.89 -12.10
C TRP A 393 11.06 3.91 -10.75
N THR A 394 12.11 3.07 -10.63
CA THR A 394 12.95 2.99 -9.43
C THR A 394 13.76 4.27 -9.20
N ASP A 395 14.06 5.02 -10.26
CA ASP A 395 14.83 6.27 -10.20
C ASP A 395 14.07 7.38 -9.44
N TRP A 396 12.76 7.52 -9.67
CA TRP A 396 11.95 8.55 -9.02
C TRP A 396 11.32 8.11 -7.67
N THR A 397 11.58 6.87 -7.24
CA THR A 397 11.04 6.28 -5.98
C THR A 397 12.10 5.86 -4.95
N PRO A 398 13.18 6.64 -4.70
CA PRO A 398 14.33 6.20 -3.91
C PRO A 398 14.04 5.91 -2.43
N TYR A 399 12.97 6.48 -1.88
CA TYR A 399 12.64 6.32 -0.46
C TYR A 399 11.98 4.99 -0.11
N THR A 400 11.51 4.20 -1.07
CA THR A 400 10.62 3.07 -0.74
C THR A 400 11.29 1.71 -0.82
N TYR A 401 12.01 1.41 -1.91
CA TYR A 401 12.64 0.09 -2.11
C TYR A 401 13.76 -0.28 -1.12
N PRO A 402 14.51 0.65 -0.48
CA PRO A 402 15.47 0.26 0.54
C PRO A 402 14.81 -0.54 1.67
N PHE A 403 13.56 -0.20 2.01
CA PHE A 403 12.81 -0.87 3.09
C PHE A 403 12.08 -2.15 2.64
N ASN A 404 11.99 -2.40 1.34
CA ASN A 404 11.66 -3.74 0.82
C ASN A 404 12.88 -4.67 0.89
N LEU A 405 14.06 -4.14 0.57
CA LEU A 405 15.33 -4.88 0.69
C LEU A 405 15.58 -5.31 2.14
N THR A 406 15.39 -4.40 3.11
CA THR A 406 15.56 -4.69 4.55
C THR A 406 14.37 -5.38 5.21
N GLN A 407 13.22 -5.47 4.53
CA GLN A 407 12.00 -6.11 5.02
C GLN A 407 11.39 -5.46 6.28
N GLN A 408 11.76 -4.21 6.58
CA GLN A 408 11.25 -3.45 7.70
C GLN A 408 9.81 -2.96 7.48
N PRO A 409 9.00 -2.78 8.54
CA PRO A 409 7.71 -2.14 8.40
C PRO A 409 7.87 -0.65 8.07
N ALA A 410 7.12 -0.17 7.09
CA ALA A 410 7.13 1.22 6.65
C ALA A 410 5.70 1.73 6.39
N LEU A 411 5.33 2.83 7.04
CA LEU A 411 4.01 3.47 6.95
C LEU A 411 4.14 4.79 6.18
N SER A 412 3.23 5.06 5.24
CA SER A 412 3.04 6.39 4.66
C SER A 412 1.76 7.02 5.23
N VAL A 413 1.86 8.27 5.68
CA VAL A 413 0.71 9.11 6.11
C VAL A 413 0.76 10.47 5.40
N PRO A 414 -0.39 11.11 5.11
CA PRO A 414 -0.40 12.42 4.47
C PRO A 414 0.16 13.48 5.43
N CYS A 415 1.08 14.31 4.95
CA CYS A 415 1.76 15.32 5.77
C CYS A 415 1.65 16.76 5.26
N GLY A 416 0.89 16.97 4.20
CA GLY A 416 0.69 18.29 3.63
C GLY A 416 0.18 18.22 2.21
N PHE A 417 -0.09 19.41 1.66
CA PHE A 417 -0.47 19.61 0.28
C PHE A 417 0.40 20.70 -0.31
N THR A 418 0.88 20.50 -1.53
CA THR A 418 1.59 21.55 -2.26
C THR A 418 0.66 22.68 -2.65
N ARG A 419 1.22 23.78 -3.16
CA ARG A 419 0.44 24.89 -3.73
C ARG A 419 -0.48 24.46 -4.87
N ALA A 420 -0.11 23.39 -5.58
CA ALA A 420 -0.93 22.79 -6.64
C ALA A 420 -2.07 21.89 -6.10
N GLY A 421 -2.22 21.76 -4.78
CA GLY A 421 -3.25 20.93 -4.16
C GLY A 421 -2.93 19.43 -4.21
N LEU A 422 -1.67 19.04 -4.46
CA LEU A 422 -1.26 17.64 -4.48
C LEU A 422 -0.75 17.20 -3.10
N PRO A 423 -1.17 16.02 -2.59
CA PRO A 423 -0.69 15.48 -1.32
C PRO A 423 0.81 15.20 -1.31
N VAL A 424 1.40 15.25 -0.11
CA VAL A 424 2.76 14.78 0.20
C VAL A 424 2.71 13.77 1.34
N GLY A 425 3.50 12.71 1.24
CA GLY A 425 3.58 11.64 2.24
C GLY A 425 4.79 11.76 3.17
N LEU A 426 4.56 11.53 4.46
CA LEU A 426 5.58 11.26 5.47
C LEU A 426 5.70 9.76 5.66
N GLN A 427 6.92 9.23 5.58
CA GLN A 427 7.21 7.82 5.81
C GLN A 427 7.82 7.62 7.20
N VAL A 428 7.29 6.63 7.92
CA VAL A 428 7.83 6.13 9.20
C VAL A 428 8.32 4.71 8.99
N VAL A 429 9.58 4.43 9.35
CA VAL A 429 10.21 3.11 9.24
C VAL A 429 10.70 2.68 10.62
N ALA A 430 10.24 1.53 11.10
CA ALA A 430 10.65 0.97 12.39
C ALA A 430 11.53 -0.27 12.18
N PRO A 431 12.17 -0.84 13.23
CA PRO A 431 12.88 -2.11 13.08
C PRO A 431 11.92 -3.23 12.66
N ARG A 432 12.47 -4.30 12.07
CA ARG A 432 11.69 -5.51 11.76
C ARG A 432 10.92 -5.98 12.99
N HIS A 433 9.66 -6.36 12.78
CA HIS A 433 8.72 -6.83 13.80
C HIS A 433 8.17 -5.74 14.74
N ALA A 434 8.47 -4.45 14.47
CA ALA A 434 7.95 -3.32 15.25
C ALA A 434 6.79 -2.59 14.54
N ASP A 435 5.95 -3.31 13.80
CA ASP A 435 4.82 -2.76 13.05
C ASP A 435 3.87 -1.91 13.92
N ALA A 436 3.63 -2.34 15.17
CA ALA A 436 2.84 -1.58 16.14
C ALA A 436 3.48 -0.22 16.49
N LEU A 437 4.81 -0.15 16.59
CA LEU A 437 5.53 1.10 16.81
C LEU A 437 5.41 2.02 15.59
N THR A 438 5.53 1.46 14.37
CA THR A 438 5.34 2.22 13.12
C THR A 438 3.96 2.87 13.08
N LEU A 439 2.91 2.10 13.41
CA LEU A 439 1.54 2.59 13.47
C LEU A 439 1.34 3.61 14.59
N ARG A 440 1.88 3.39 15.79
CA ARG A 440 1.80 4.33 16.92
C ARG A 440 2.38 5.71 16.56
N VAL A 441 3.55 5.76 15.94
CA VAL A 441 4.18 7.03 15.53
C VAL A 441 3.31 7.74 14.48
N GLY A 442 2.84 7.00 13.48
CA GLY A 442 1.91 7.54 12.47
C GLY A 442 0.61 8.07 13.08
N GLN A 443 0.04 7.35 14.05
CA GLN A 443 -1.19 7.76 14.74
C GLN A 443 -0.98 9.03 15.55
N ALA A 444 0.13 9.13 16.30
CA ALA A 444 0.44 10.33 17.07
C ALA A 444 0.55 11.57 16.17
N TYR A 445 1.25 11.43 15.04
CA TYR A 445 1.33 12.49 14.03
C TYR A 445 -0.06 12.84 13.45
N GLN A 446 -0.81 11.82 13.04
CA GLN A 446 -2.14 11.99 12.46
C GLN A 446 -3.11 12.67 13.44
N ALA A 447 -3.07 12.33 14.73
CA ALA A 447 -3.94 12.88 15.76
C ALA A 447 -3.65 14.36 16.08
N ALA A 448 -2.41 14.80 15.84
CA ALA A 448 -2.00 16.19 16.00
C ALA A 448 -2.23 17.05 14.74
N THR A 449 -2.74 16.46 13.66
CA THR A 449 -2.98 17.12 12.36
C THR A 449 -4.38 16.79 11.82
N ASP A 450 -4.74 17.34 10.66
CA ASP A 450 -6.04 17.14 10.02
C ASP A 450 -5.93 16.72 8.54
N TRP A 451 -4.73 16.39 8.04
CA TRP A 451 -4.51 16.05 6.64
C TRP A 451 -5.39 14.89 6.17
N HIS A 452 -5.51 13.85 6.99
CA HIS A 452 -6.36 12.67 6.75
C HIS A 452 -7.86 12.98 6.67
N ARG A 453 -8.29 14.16 7.11
CA ARG A 453 -9.70 14.61 7.06
C ARG A 453 -10.02 15.37 5.78
N ARG A 454 -9.00 15.80 5.03
CA ARG A 454 -9.23 16.47 3.76
C ARG A 454 -9.76 15.45 2.76
N THR A 455 -10.80 15.85 2.05
CA THR A 455 -11.46 15.03 1.03
C THR A 455 -11.20 15.63 -0.34
N PRO A 456 -10.95 14.79 -1.37
CA PRO A 456 -10.84 15.28 -2.73
C PRO A 456 -12.14 15.94 -3.18
N THR A 457 -12.02 17.00 -4.01
CA THR A 457 -13.17 17.78 -4.52
C THR A 457 -13.42 17.48 -5.99
N LEU A 458 -13.46 16.19 -6.37
CA LEU A 458 -13.91 15.82 -7.71
C LEU A 458 -15.39 16.13 -7.84
N GLU A 459 -15.72 17.00 -8.79
CA GLU A 459 -17.11 17.22 -9.19
C GLU A 459 -17.61 15.97 -9.92
N ALA A 460 -18.84 15.56 -9.63
CA ALA A 460 -19.50 14.53 -10.41
C ALA A 460 -19.79 15.08 -11.82
N GLN A 461 -19.60 14.26 -12.85
CA GLN A 461 -19.98 14.63 -14.22
C GLN A 461 -21.49 14.56 -14.43
#